data_AF-A0A3B0XYF6-F1
#
_entry.id   AF-A0A3B0XYF6-F1
#
_cell.length_a   1.000
_cell.length_b   1.000
_cell.length_c   1.000
_cell.angle_alpha   90.00
_cell.angle_beta   90.00
_cell.angle_gamma   90.00
#
_symmetry.space_group_name_H-M   'P 1'
#
loop_
_entity.id
_entity.type
_entity.pdbx_description
1 polymer ?
#
loop_
_entity_poly.entity_id
_entity_poly.type
_entity_poly.pdbx_seq_one_letter_code
_entity_poly.pdbx_strand_id
1 'polypeptide(L)' 'MGQKRTYKQYSKEYKEEAVALVREQGYSVPEAAKSLGILEGAD' A
#
# COMPACT_ATOMS: atom_id res chain seq x y z
N MET A 1 2.21 -14.61 25.41
CA MET A 1 1.34 -13.43 25.14
C MET A 1 1.49 -13.06 23.68
N GLY A 2 0.44 -13.19 22.88
CA GLY A 2 0.48 -12.90 21.44
C GLY A 2 0.43 -11.39 21.18
N GLN A 3 1.45 -10.85 20.53
CA GLN A 3 1.45 -9.45 20.11
C GLN A 3 0.33 -9.25 19.09
N LYS A 4 -0.67 -8.45 19.44
CA LYS A 4 -1.75 -8.08 18.52
C LYS A 4 -1.13 -7.29 17.38
N ARG A 5 -1.15 -7.85 16.17
CA ARG A 5 -0.74 -7.13 14.96
C ARG A 5 -1.71 -5.96 14.81
N THR A 6 -1.24 -4.75 15.06
CA THR A 6 -1.99 -3.54 14.72
C THR A 6 -2.00 -3.43 13.21
N TYR A 7 -3.14 -3.76 12.60
CA TYR A 7 -3.33 -3.55 11.17
C TYR A 7 -3.49 -2.05 10.91
N LYS A 8 -2.64 -1.49 10.05
CA LYS A 8 -2.77 -0.11 9.61
C LYS A 8 -4.07 0.01 8.83
N GLN A 9 -5.01 0.81 9.34
CA GLN A 9 -6.24 1.11 8.61
C GLN A 9 -5.95 2.21 7.61
N TYR A 10 -6.17 1.90 6.34
CA TYR A 10 -6.08 2.86 5.25
C TYR A 10 -7.48 3.35 4.89
N SER A 11 -7.62 4.66 4.73
CA SER A 11 -8.84 5.28 4.21
C SER A 11 -9.19 4.75 2.83
N LYS A 12 -10.48 4.86 2.46
CA LYS A 12 -10.96 4.41 1.15
C LYS A 12 -10.22 5.10 0.00
N GLU A 13 -10.04 6.41 0.11
CA GLU A 13 -9.31 7.23 -0.88
C GLU A 13 -7.87 6.71 -1.10
N TYR A 14 -7.16 6.40 -0.02
CA TYR A 14 -5.80 5.85 -0.12
C TYR A 14 -5.74 4.50 -0.86
N LYS A 15 -6.76 3.65 -0.67
CA LYS A 15 -6.87 2.38 -1.41
C LYS A 15 -7.20 2.63 -2.89
N GLU A 16 -8.03 3.62 -3.17
CA GLU A 16 -8.38 4.02 -4.54
C GLU A 16 -7.17 4.59 -5.29
N GLU A 17 -6.35 5.42 -4.63
CA GLU A 17 -5.08 5.90 -5.19
C GLU A 17 -4.13 4.74 -5.51
N ALA A 18 -3.99 3.75 -4.61
CA ALA A 18 -3.21 2.54 -4.89
C ALA A 18 -3.69 1.79 -6.14
N VAL A 19 -5.00 1.68 -6.31
CA VAL A 19 -5.60 1.00 -7.46
C VAL A 19 -5.42 1.83 -8.74
N ALA A 20 -5.54 3.15 -8.66
CA ALA A 20 -5.31 4.06 -9.77
C ALA A 20 -3.86 3.98 -10.27
N LEU A 21 -2.88 3.92 -9.37
CA LEU A 21 -1.47 3.73 -9.74
C LEU A 21 -1.26 2.44 -10.55
N VAL A 22 -1.90 1.34 -10.15
CA VAL A 22 -1.78 0.05 -10.85
C VAL A 22 -2.55 0.04 -12.17
N ARG A 23 -3.78 0.57 -12.19
CA ARG A 23 -4.68 0.47 -13.36
C ARG A 23 -4.44 1.55 -14.40
N GLU A 24 -4.23 2.79 -13.97
CA GLU A 24 -4.12 3.97 -14.86
C GLU A 24 -2.68 4.24 -15.24
N GLN A 25 -1.75 4.12 -14.29
CA GLN A 25 -0.34 4.38 -14.55
C GLN A 25 0.48 3.13 -14.86
N GLY A 26 -0.12 1.94 -14.71
CA GLY A 26 0.54 0.67 -15.06
C GLY A 26 1.62 0.23 -14.07
N TYR A 27 1.66 0.78 -12.85
CA TYR A 27 2.61 0.35 -11.83
C TYR A 27 2.33 -1.11 -11.41
N SER A 28 3.39 -1.83 -11.09
CA SER A 28 3.25 -3.12 -10.41
C SER A 28 2.79 -2.91 -8.96
N VAL A 29 2.06 -3.87 -8.39
CA VAL A 29 1.58 -3.83 -6.99
C VAL A 29 2.67 -3.43 -5.97
N PRO A 30 3.89 -4.00 -5.98
CA PRO A 30 4.95 -3.57 -5.05
C PRO A 30 5.45 -2.15 -5.32
N GLU A 31 5.37 -1.69 -6.56
CA GLU A 31 5.83 -0.38 -7.02
C GLU A 31 4.86 0.72 -6.58
N ALA A 32 3.55 0.50 -6.73
CA ALA A 32 2.51 1.35 -6.18
C ALA A 32 2.59 1.41 -4.63
N ALA A 33 2.85 0.27 -3.99
CA ALA A 33 3.02 0.20 -2.54
C ALA A 33 4.28 0.97 -2.06
N LYS A 34 5.36 0.97 -2.85
CA LYS A 34 6.58 1.75 -2.59
C LYS A 34 6.33 3.25 -2.76
N SER A 35 5.67 3.65 -3.85
CA SER A 35 5.28 5.05 -4.09
C SER A 35 4.37 5.62 -3.00
N LEU A 36 3.49 4.79 -2.43
CA LEU A 36 2.60 5.17 -1.33
C LEU A 36 3.20 5.04 0.07
N GLY A 37 4.44 4.55 0.20
CA GLY A 37 5.09 4.32 1.49
C GLY A 37 4.48 3.19 2.33
N ILE A 38 3.72 2.28 1.71
CA ILE A 38 3.17 1.06 2.36
C ILE A 38 4.29 0.04 2.57
N LEU A 39 5.23 -0.02 1.64
CA LEU A 39 6.34 -0.98 1.58
C LEU A 39 7.66 -0.31 2.01
N GLU A 40 7.69 0.29 3.20
CA GLU A 40 8.89 0.90 3.82
C GLU A 40 9.76 -0.18 4.50
N GLY A 41 10.28 -1.15 3.75
CA GLY A 41 11.13 -2.20 4.35
C GLY A 41 11.53 -3.38 3.48
N ALA A 42 11.55 -3.24 2.16
CA ALA A 42 12.16 -4.22 1.27
C ALA A 42 13.42 -3.60 0.64
N ASP A 43 14.50 -3.59 1.42
CA ASP A 43 15.87 -3.58 0.92
C ASP A 43 16.39 -5.02 0.92
#